data_AF-A0A6G6PLN5-F1
#
_entry.id   AF-A0A6G6PLN5-F1
#
_cell.length_a   1.000
_cell.length_b   1.000
_cell.length_c   1.000
_cell.angle_alpha   90.00
_cell.angle_beta   90.00
_cell.angle_gamma   90.00
#
_symmetry.space_group_name_H-M   'P 1'
#
loop_
_entity.id
_entity.type
_entity.pdbx_description
1 polymer ?
#
loop_
_entity_poly.entity_id
_entity_poly.type
_entity_poly.pdbx_seq_one_letter_code
_entity_poly.pdbx_strand_id
1 'polypeptide(L)'
;MSISANSLISDSINFFKNQLSGLFTIVLLATVVSLVIYAVMIPSEQMIGVLAQAQSQMIESGNSGLQDWILGLSEEDKSSILRVSFGLILSVTFGSLFLICGTLSYISGMSRGEDMTGLQAITSSLNKAPSMFLLLVVCSLLIQLGITIMVLPGIVLAIGFSLAPAILITERTNPFSAMGKSWKMAYANWRVALPMILIWMAAQMLISLLLGNLNMNHIVINGISFLLNNVVAAFALIYFYRLYMLITKN
;
A
#
# COMPACT_ATOMS: atom_id res chain seq x y z
N MET A 1 25.12 17.98 1.30
CA MET A 1 25.72 16.94 0.45
C MET A 1 24.69 16.49 -0.57
N SER A 2 25.01 16.35 -1.87
CA SER A 2 24.02 15.95 -2.87
C SER A 2 23.58 14.51 -2.61
N ILE A 3 22.30 14.29 -2.31
CA ILE A 3 21.71 12.96 -2.18
C ILE A 3 21.81 12.28 -3.55
N SER A 4 22.76 11.36 -3.72
CA SER A 4 22.81 10.55 -4.94
C SER A 4 21.74 9.46 -4.83
N ALA A 5 20.88 9.34 -5.85
CA ALA A 5 19.86 8.30 -5.87
C ALA A 5 20.49 6.89 -5.79
N ASN A 6 21.69 6.72 -6.34
CA ASN A 6 22.38 5.43 -6.37
C ASN A 6 22.82 4.95 -4.98
N SER A 7 23.40 5.85 -4.17
CA SER A 7 23.80 5.52 -2.79
C SER A 7 22.59 5.20 -1.91
N LEU A 8 21.47 5.88 -2.11
CA LEU A 8 20.23 5.60 -1.37
C LEU A 8 19.65 4.21 -1.71
N ILE A 9 19.69 3.83 -3.00
CA ILE A 9 19.23 2.51 -3.45
C ILE A 9 20.14 1.41 -2.91
N SER A 10 21.47 1.54 -3.03
CA SER A 10 22.41 0.54 -2.50
C SER A 10 22.24 0.33 -1.00
N ASP A 11 22.05 1.42 -0.26
CA ASP A 11 21.81 1.39 1.18
C ASP A 11 20.50 0.70 1.56
N SER A 12 19.45 0.95 0.78
CA SER A 12 18.14 0.31 0.97
C SER A 12 18.22 -1.19 0.69
N ILE A 13 18.95 -1.59 -0.36
CA ILE A 13 19.23 -3.00 -0.69
C ILE A 13 20.04 -3.67 0.41
N ASN A 14 21.11 -3.04 0.90
CA ASN A 14 21.95 -3.59 1.95
C ASN A 14 21.16 -3.80 3.24
N PHE A 15 20.31 -2.85 3.61
CA PHE A 15 19.42 -3.00 4.77
C PHE A 15 18.42 -4.12 4.58
N PHE A 16 17.76 -4.18 3.42
CA PHE A 16 16.80 -5.22 3.11
C PHE A 16 17.44 -6.60 3.24
N LYS A 17 18.63 -6.79 2.65
CA LYS A 17 19.40 -8.04 2.72
C LYS A 17 19.81 -8.41 4.16
N ASN A 18 20.34 -7.44 4.91
CA ASN A 18 20.87 -7.71 6.25
C ASN A 18 19.76 -7.97 7.28
N GLN A 19 18.56 -7.42 7.05
CA GLN A 19 17.41 -7.56 7.95
C GLN A 19 16.26 -8.37 7.35
N LEU A 20 16.58 -9.29 6.44
CA LEU A 20 15.60 -10.15 5.76
C LEU A 20 14.71 -10.90 6.75
N SER A 21 15.27 -11.43 7.84
CA SER A 21 14.51 -12.22 8.82
C SER A 21 13.36 -11.42 9.47
N GLY A 22 13.67 -10.20 9.95
CA GLY A 22 12.67 -9.32 10.57
C GLY A 22 11.63 -8.83 9.56
N LEU A 23 12.08 -8.41 8.38
CA LEU A 23 11.20 -7.92 7.32
C LEU A 23 10.29 -9.03 6.76
N PHE A 24 10.83 -10.23 6.57
CA PHE A 24 10.05 -11.38 6.11
C PHE A 24 8.94 -11.75 7.09
N THR A 25 9.23 -11.70 8.40
CA THR A 25 8.21 -11.91 9.45
C THR A 25 7.07 -10.90 9.34
N ILE A 26 7.40 -9.61 9.15
CA ILE A 26 6.41 -8.53 9.02
C ILE A 26 5.58 -8.71 7.74
N VAL A 27 6.23 -8.98 6.61
CA VAL A 27 5.58 -9.21 5.32
C VAL A 27 4.65 -10.41 5.37
N LEU A 28 5.09 -11.52 5.96
CA LEU A 28 4.30 -12.73 6.10
C LEU A 28 3.06 -12.45 6.97
N LEU A 29 3.25 -11.79 8.11
CA LEU A 29 2.14 -11.45 9.00
C LEU A 29 1.12 -10.51 8.33
N ALA A 30 1.59 -9.46 7.65
CA ALA A 30 0.74 -8.56 6.88
C ALA A 30 -0.04 -9.29 5.77
N THR A 31 0.61 -10.25 5.10
CA THR A 31 0.00 -11.08 4.06
C THR A 31 -1.07 -11.98 4.64
N VAL A 32 -0.80 -12.64 5.77
CA VAL A 32 -1.77 -13.49 6.47
C VAL A 32 -2.98 -12.67 6.90
N VAL A 33 -2.79 -11.47 7.47
CA VAL A 33 -3.90 -10.58 7.84
C VAL A 33 -4.74 -10.22 6.61
N SER A 34 -4.10 -9.84 5.50
CA SER A 34 -4.79 -9.53 4.24
C SER A 34 -5.61 -10.71 3.75
N LEU A 35 -5.00 -11.90 3.73
CA LEU A 35 -5.60 -13.12 3.21
C LEU A 35 -6.76 -13.62 4.07
N VAL A 36 -6.65 -13.52 5.41
CA VAL A 36 -7.74 -13.89 6.33
C VAL A 36 -8.94 -12.97 6.12
N ILE A 37 -8.73 -11.65 6.04
CA ILE A 37 -9.82 -10.70 5.77
C ILE A 37 -10.45 -10.98 4.41
N TYR A 38 -9.62 -11.24 3.39
CA TYR A 38 -10.07 -11.59 2.06
C TYR A 38 -10.96 -12.85 2.07
N ALA A 39 -10.48 -13.94 2.67
CA ALA A 39 -11.19 -15.22 2.72
C ALA A 39 -12.50 -15.14 3.52
N VAL A 40 -12.55 -14.36 4.60
CA VAL A 40 -13.76 -14.16 5.41
C VAL A 40 -14.81 -13.32 4.68
N MET A 41 -14.37 -12.30 3.94
CA MET A 41 -15.28 -11.37 3.26
C MET A 41 -15.76 -11.89 1.91
N ILE A 42 -14.91 -12.63 1.18
CA ILE A 42 -15.14 -13.09 -0.20
C ILE A 42 -15.02 -14.62 -0.25
N PRO A 43 -16.02 -15.35 0.27
CA PRO A 43 -15.99 -16.81 0.31
C PRO A 43 -16.35 -17.50 -1.02
N SER A 44 -16.83 -16.78 -2.04
CA SER A 44 -17.25 -17.39 -3.32
C SER A 44 -16.75 -16.64 -4.56
N GLU A 45 -16.31 -17.39 -5.57
CA GLU A 45 -15.73 -16.89 -6.82
C GLU A 45 -16.77 -16.16 -7.70
N GLN A 46 -18.03 -16.56 -7.60
CA GLN A 46 -19.15 -15.95 -8.32
C GLN A 46 -19.29 -14.45 -7.99
N MET A 47 -19.02 -14.05 -6.74
CA MET A 47 -19.09 -12.65 -6.32
C MET A 47 -18.02 -11.77 -6.97
N ILE A 48 -16.88 -12.35 -7.40
CA ILE A 48 -15.81 -11.63 -8.10
C ILE A 48 -16.19 -11.38 -9.56
N GLY A 49 -16.87 -12.35 -10.18
CA GLY A 49 -17.35 -12.24 -11.56
C GLY A 49 -18.30 -11.07 -11.78
N VAL A 50 -19.15 -10.77 -10.80
CA VAL A 50 -20.07 -9.61 -10.83
C VAL A 50 -19.29 -8.29 -10.88
N LEU A 51 -18.17 -8.18 -10.18
CA LEU A 51 -17.31 -6.99 -10.18
C LEU A 51 -16.55 -6.83 -11.51
N ALA A 52 -16.10 -7.93 -12.11
CA ALA A 52 -15.48 -7.91 -13.42
C ALA A 52 -16.45 -7.45 -14.52
N GLN A 53 -17.71 -7.89 -14.44
CA GLN A 53 -18.78 -7.44 -15.34
C GLN A 53 -19.13 -5.95 -15.12
N ALA A 54 -19.17 -5.49 -13.87
CA ALA A 54 -19.35 -4.06 -13.57
C ALA A 54 -18.27 -3.21 -14.25
N GLN A 55 -17.01 -3.67 -14.18
CA GLN A 55 -15.87 -2.98 -14.74
C GLN A 55 -15.85 -3.01 -16.28
N SER A 56 -16.27 -4.10 -16.91
CA SER A 56 -16.37 -4.14 -18.38
C SER A 56 -17.46 -3.22 -18.90
N GLN A 57 -18.63 -3.21 -18.24
CA GLN A 57 -19.75 -2.32 -18.61
C GLN A 57 -19.38 -0.83 -18.45
N MET A 58 -18.67 -0.47 -17.37
CA MET A 58 -18.02 0.84 -17.19
C MET A 58 -17.20 1.28 -18.41
N ILE A 59 -16.33 0.39 -18.89
CA ILE A 59 -15.35 0.72 -19.94
C ILE A 59 -16.05 0.86 -21.29
N GLU A 60 -17.06 0.03 -21.57
CA GLU A 60 -17.75 0.00 -22.86
C GLU A 60 -18.83 1.10 -23.00
N SER A 61 -19.54 1.42 -21.92
CA SER A 61 -20.78 2.21 -21.98
C SER A 61 -20.82 3.39 -21.01
N GLY A 62 -19.72 3.65 -20.31
CA GLY A 62 -19.60 4.74 -19.35
C GLY A 62 -20.59 4.64 -18.20
N ASN A 63 -20.99 5.80 -17.67
CA ASN A 63 -21.89 5.87 -16.52
C ASN A 63 -23.33 5.39 -16.84
N SER A 64 -23.77 5.51 -18.10
CA SER A 64 -25.12 5.12 -18.51
C SER A 64 -25.33 3.61 -18.51
N GLY A 65 -24.42 2.81 -19.10
CA GLY A 65 -24.61 1.36 -19.08
C GLY A 65 -24.20 0.72 -17.76
N LEU A 66 -23.39 1.39 -16.93
CA LEU A 66 -23.30 1.05 -15.50
C LEU A 66 -24.63 1.20 -14.79
N GLN A 67 -25.33 2.32 -15.02
CA GLN A 67 -26.59 2.60 -14.36
C GLN A 67 -27.66 1.59 -14.80
N ASP A 68 -27.73 1.28 -16.09
CA ASP A 68 -28.64 0.26 -16.62
C ASP A 68 -28.30 -1.15 -16.10
N TRP A 69 -27.00 -1.48 -15.99
CA TRP A 69 -26.56 -2.74 -15.42
C TRP A 69 -26.91 -2.85 -13.93
N ILE A 70 -26.67 -1.80 -13.13
CA ILE A 70 -27.00 -1.76 -11.69
C ILE A 70 -28.52 -1.89 -11.47
N LEU A 71 -29.33 -1.29 -12.35
CA LEU A 71 -30.79 -1.39 -12.28
C LEU A 71 -31.29 -2.80 -12.65
N GLY A 72 -30.56 -3.52 -13.50
CA GLY A 72 -30.86 -4.90 -13.89
C GLY A 72 -30.38 -5.99 -12.91
N LEU A 73 -29.58 -5.63 -11.89
CA LEU A 73 -29.06 -6.59 -10.91
C LEU A 73 -30.11 -7.02 -9.87
N SER A 74 -30.04 -8.28 -9.47
CA SER A 74 -30.79 -8.78 -8.32
C SER A 74 -30.32 -8.10 -7.01
N GLU A 75 -31.19 -8.02 -6.02
CA GLU A 75 -30.82 -7.47 -4.69
C GLU A 75 -29.70 -8.30 -4.01
N GLU A 76 -29.61 -9.58 -4.33
CA GLU A 76 -28.53 -10.48 -3.86
C GLU A 76 -27.17 -10.09 -4.46
N ASP A 77 -27.13 -9.74 -5.75
CA ASP A 77 -25.89 -9.34 -6.44
C ASP A 77 -25.40 -7.95 -5.99
N LYS A 78 -26.32 -7.01 -5.74
CA LYS A 78 -25.97 -5.68 -5.20
C LYS A 78 -25.27 -5.79 -3.85
N SER A 79 -25.81 -6.63 -2.96
CA SER A 79 -25.19 -6.87 -1.64
C SER A 79 -23.82 -7.55 -1.76
N SER A 80 -23.68 -8.44 -2.75
CA SER A 80 -22.43 -9.14 -3.05
C SER A 80 -21.35 -8.19 -3.58
N ILE A 81 -21.67 -7.28 -4.50
CA ILE A 81 -20.72 -6.27 -5.01
C ILE A 81 -20.18 -5.40 -3.88
N LEU A 82 -21.08 -4.88 -3.04
CA LEU A 82 -20.70 -4.05 -1.90
C LEU A 82 -19.80 -4.85 -0.95
N ARG A 83 -20.18 -6.08 -0.59
CA ARG A 83 -19.40 -6.93 0.29
C ARG A 83 -18.01 -7.25 -0.27
N VAL A 84 -17.89 -7.57 -1.55
CA VAL A 84 -16.60 -7.82 -2.18
C VAL A 84 -15.76 -6.56 -2.23
N SER A 85 -16.35 -5.41 -2.62
CA SER A 85 -15.64 -4.13 -2.67
C SER A 85 -15.11 -3.73 -1.30
N PHE A 86 -15.96 -3.80 -0.26
CA PHE A 86 -15.56 -3.57 1.12
C PHE A 86 -14.50 -4.58 1.57
N GLY A 87 -14.67 -5.86 1.25
CA GLY A 87 -13.72 -6.92 1.58
C GLY A 87 -12.34 -6.70 0.99
N LEU A 88 -12.27 -6.30 -0.29
CA LEU A 88 -11.02 -5.95 -0.97
C LEU A 88 -10.36 -4.73 -0.33
N ILE A 89 -11.11 -3.66 -0.13
CA ILE A 89 -10.60 -2.42 0.48
C ILE A 89 -10.06 -2.71 1.89
N LEU A 90 -10.82 -3.43 2.72
CA LEU A 90 -10.41 -3.78 4.07
C LEU A 90 -9.18 -4.69 4.07
N SER A 91 -9.17 -5.74 3.24
CA SER A 91 -8.05 -6.66 3.11
C SER A 91 -6.75 -5.92 2.77
N VAL A 92 -6.77 -5.09 1.74
CA VAL A 92 -5.61 -4.30 1.30
C VAL A 92 -5.20 -3.26 2.34
N THR A 93 -6.17 -2.55 2.93
CA THR A 93 -5.88 -1.46 3.88
C THR A 93 -5.30 -2.00 5.18
N PHE A 94 -5.88 -3.07 5.75
CA PHE A 94 -5.34 -3.69 6.96
C PHE A 94 -3.99 -4.35 6.70
N GLY A 95 -3.82 -5.05 5.57
CA GLY A 95 -2.52 -5.56 5.15
C GLY A 95 -1.45 -4.49 5.11
N SER A 96 -1.74 -3.40 4.40
CA SER A 96 -0.86 -2.25 4.27
C SER A 96 -0.58 -1.57 5.62
N LEU A 97 -1.59 -1.47 6.49
CA LEU A 97 -1.43 -0.92 7.84
C LEU A 97 -0.40 -1.72 8.65
N PHE A 98 -0.56 -3.05 8.73
CA PHE A 98 0.36 -3.91 9.45
C PHE A 98 1.78 -3.85 8.85
N LEU A 99 1.88 -3.86 7.53
CA LEU A 99 3.15 -3.76 6.82
C LEU A 99 3.87 -2.45 7.13
N ILE A 100 3.16 -1.32 7.02
CA ILE A 100 3.72 0.02 7.18
C ILE A 100 4.11 0.26 8.63
N CYS A 101 3.22 -0.03 9.57
CA CYS A 101 3.47 0.10 10.99
C CYS A 101 4.63 -0.78 11.44
N GLY A 102 4.65 -2.05 11.04
CA GLY A 102 5.72 -3.00 11.36
C GLY A 102 7.05 -2.58 10.74
N THR A 103 7.09 -2.32 9.44
CA THR A 103 8.34 -2.00 8.71
C THR A 103 8.96 -0.70 9.22
N LEU A 104 8.19 0.37 9.34
CA LEU A 104 8.72 1.65 9.80
C LEU A 104 9.11 1.64 11.27
N SER A 105 8.36 0.94 12.14
CA SER A 105 8.74 0.82 13.55
C SER A 105 10.02 0.00 13.70
N TYR A 106 10.15 -1.09 12.94
CA TYR A 106 11.36 -1.92 12.89
C TYR A 106 12.59 -1.13 12.46
N ILE A 107 12.52 -0.36 11.37
CA ILE A 107 13.63 0.47 10.92
C ILE A 107 13.95 1.58 11.95
N SER A 108 12.92 2.18 12.56
CA SER A 108 13.10 3.23 13.55
C SER A 108 13.76 2.74 14.84
N GLY A 109 13.44 1.52 15.29
CA GLY A 109 14.06 0.88 16.46
C GLY A 109 15.51 0.49 16.20
N MET A 110 15.78 -0.13 15.04
CA MET A 110 17.14 -0.43 14.60
C MET A 110 18.01 0.83 14.49
N SER A 111 17.42 1.95 14.03
CA SER A 111 18.12 3.24 13.96
C SER A 111 18.43 3.84 15.34
N ARG A 112 17.77 3.37 16.40
CA ARG A 112 18.03 3.73 17.81
C ARG A 112 18.96 2.77 18.52
N GLY A 113 19.41 1.70 17.85
CA GLY A 113 20.25 0.65 18.44
C GLY A 113 19.48 -0.39 19.25
N GLU A 114 18.16 -0.49 19.07
CA GLU A 114 17.34 -1.52 19.73
C GLU A 114 17.32 -2.81 18.89
N ASP A 115 17.65 -3.96 19.50
CA ASP A 115 17.47 -5.29 18.90
C ASP A 115 15.99 -5.67 18.94
N MET A 116 15.23 -5.21 17.96
CA MET A 116 13.79 -5.51 17.86
C MET A 116 13.54 -6.69 16.93
N THR A 117 12.65 -7.60 17.32
CA THR A 117 12.10 -8.59 16.39
C THR A 117 10.96 -8.00 15.56
N GLY A 118 10.68 -8.56 14.38
CA GLY A 118 9.58 -8.08 13.52
C GLY A 118 8.20 -8.11 14.20
N LEU A 119 7.99 -9.06 15.12
CA LEU A 119 6.77 -9.15 15.92
C LEU A 119 6.68 -8.00 16.96
N GLN A 120 7.78 -7.70 17.65
CA GLN A 120 7.85 -6.58 18.60
C GLN A 120 7.68 -5.22 17.92
N ALA A 121 8.14 -5.08 16.68
CA ALA A 121 7.91 -3.87 15.89
C ALA A 121 6.42 -3.63 15.62
N ILE A 122 5.67 -4.69 15.32
CA ILE A 122 4.22 -4.59 15.11
C ILE A 122 3.50 -4.27 16.42
N THR A 123 3.83 -4.94 17.53
CA THR A 123 3.15 -4.70 18.81
C THR A 123 3.44 -3.31 19.39
N SER A 124 4.67 -2.82 19.27
CA SER A 124 5.04 -1.45 19.69
C SER A 124 4.34 -0.37 18.85
N SER A 125 3.95 -0.70 17.63
CA SER A 125 3.26 0.21 16.71
C SER A 125 1.72 0.22 16.88
N LEU A 126 1.18 -0.66 17.73
CA LEU A 126 -0.27 -0.86 17.87
C LEU A 126 -1.01 0.40 18.35
N ASN A 127 -0.42 1.14 19.29
CA ASN A 127 -0.98 2.43 19.76
C ASN A 127 -1.02 3.51 18.66
N LYS A 128 -0.19 3.39 17.62
CA LYS A 128 -0.15 4.31 16.47
C LYS A 128 -1.01 3.82 15.31
N ALA A 129 -1.47 2.57 15.33
CA ALA A 129 -2.24 1.97 14.26
C ALA A 129 -3.52 2.74 13.89
N PRO A 130 -4.31 3.29 14.83
CA PRO A 130 -5.50 4.07 14.47
C PRO A 130 -5.17 5.34 13.68
N SER A 131 -4.10 6.03 14.08
CA SER A 131 -3.62 7.26 13.41
C SER A 131 -3.06 6.95 12.01
N MET A 132 -2.29 5.86 11.89
CA MET A 132 -1.80 5.38 10.59
C MET A 132 -2.95 4.91 9.70
N PHE A 133 -3.96 4.23 10.25
CA PHE A 133 -5.12 3.80 9.48
C PHE A 133 -5.85 5.01 8.87
N LEU A 134 -6.10 6.04 9.67
CA LEU A 134 -6.70 7.28 9.17
C LEU A 134 -5.84 7.91 8.08
N LEU A 135 -4.52 7.98 8.28
CA LEU A 135 -3.59 8.49 7.28
C LEU A 135 -3.68 7.70 5.96
N LEU A 136 -3.67 6.37 6.03
CA LEU A 136 -3.71 5.50 4.85
C LEU A 136 -5.04 5.62 4.10
N VAL A 137 -6.16 5.66 4.82
CA VAL A 137 -7.48 5.84 4.22
C VAL A 137 -7.57 7.20 3.52
N VAL A 138 -7.15 8.28 4.17
CA VAL A 138 -7.20 9.62 3.56
C VAL A 138 -6.25 9.71 2.36
N CYS A 139 -5.01 9.24 2.48
CA CYS A 139 -4.05 9.27 1.37
C CYS A 139 -4.50 8.41 0.19
N SER A 140 -4.99 7.20 0.45
CA SER A 140 -5.48 6.30 -0.62
C SER A 140 -6.67 6.89 -1.34
N LEU A 141 -7.66 7.46 -0.63
CA LEU A 141 -8.80 8.13 -1.23
C LEU A 141 -8.37 9.32 -2.09
N LEU A 142 -7.47 10.18 -1.59
CA LEU A 142 -6.99 11.33 -2.36
C LEU A 142 -6.22 10.90 -3.61
N ILE A 143 -5.31 9.93 -3.49
CA ILE A 143 -4.55 9.40 -4.63
C ILE A 143 -5.50 8.77 -5.65
N GLN A 144 -6.47 7.98 -5.18
CA GLN A 144 -7.42 7.30 -6.06
C GLN A 144 -8.34 8.28 -6.78
N LEU A 145 -8.87 9.30 -6.08
CA LEU A 145 -9.59 10.42 -6.72
C LEU A 145 -8.72 11.15 -7.74
N GLY A 146 -7.43 11.36 -7.41
CA GLY A 146 -6.45 11.92 -8.32
C GLY A 146 -6.37 11.09 -9.60
N ILE A 147 -6.11 9.79 -9.50
CA ILE A 147 -6.02 8.86 -10.62
C ILE A 147 -7.33 8.84 -11.44
N THR A 148 -8.50 8.85 -10.78
CA THR A 148 -9.81 8.84 -11.43
C THR A 148 -10.06 10.09 -12.28
N ILE A 149 -9.65 11.28 -11.82
CA ILE A 149 -9.77 12.50 -12.61
C ILE A 149 -8.81 12.45 -13.79
N MET A 150 -7.54 12.14 -13.52
CA MET A 150 -6.49 11.94 -14.53
C MET A 150 -5.28 11.23 -13.88
N VAL A 151 -4.56 10.39 -14.62
CA VAL A 151 -3.42 9.64 -14.04
C VAL A 151 -2.34 10.56 -13.42
N LEU A 152 -2.08 11.72 -14.04
CA LEU A 152 -1.07 12.69 -13.58
C LEU A 152 -1.31 13.24 -12.16
N PRO A 153 -2.48 13.83 -11.82
CA PRO A 153 -2.75 14.30 -10.45
C PRO A 153 -2.66 13.18 -9.41
N GLY A 154 -2.99 11.94 -9.76
CA GLY A 154 -2.77 10.77 -8.89
C GLY A 154 -1.30 10.57 -8.51
N ILE A 155 -0.40 10.60 -9.51
CA ILE A 155 1.05 10.46 -9.29
C ILE A 155 1.60 11.63 -8.47
N VAL A 156 1.15 12.85 -8.76
CA VAL A 156 1.49 14.09 -8.05
C VAL A 156 1.11 13.98 -6.55
N LEU A 157 -0.09 13.48 -6.25
CA LEU A 157 -0.51 13.20 -4.86
C LEU A 157 0.32 12.09 -4.21
N ALA A 158 0.62 11.02 -4.96
CA ALA A 158 1.43 9.91 -4.45
C ALA A 158 2.86 10.36 -4.07
N ILE A 159 3.48 11.23 -4.88
CA ILE A 159 4.77 11.86 -4.54
C ILE A 159 4.61 12.65 -3.24
N GLY A 160 3.60 13.52 -3.18
CA GLY A 160 3.35 14.38 -2.02
C GLY A 160 3.15 13.63 -0.71
N PHE A 161 2.51 12.45 -0.73
CA PHE A 161 2.22 11.67 0.47
C PHE A 161 3.22 10.54 0.76
N SER A 162 4.21 10.32 -0.10
CA SER A 162 5.18 9.21 0.04
C SER A 162 5.95 9.19 1.36
N LEU A 163 6.21 10.35 1.97
CA LEU A 163 6.94 10.47 3.25
C LEU A 163 6.02 10.55 4.47
N ALA A 164 4.70 10.69 4.27
CA ALA A 164 3.75 10.91 5.37
C ALA A 164 3.74 9.75 6.40
N PRO A 165 3.80 8.46 5.99
CA PRO A 165 3.91 7.35 6.93
C PRO A 165 5.18 7.41 7.80
N ALA A 166 6.32 7.78 7.21
CA ALA A 166 7.59 7.88 7.91
C ALA A 166 7.60 9.03 8.93
N ILE A 167 7.02 10.17 8.55
CA ILE A 167 6.87 11.35 9.42
C ILE A 167 5.97 11.02 10.61
N LEU A 168 4.82 10.37 10.39
CA LEU A 168 3.87 10.07 11.45
C LEU A 168 4.48 9.18 12.55
N ILE A 169 5.22 8.14 12.15
CA ILE A 169 5.86 7.21 13.09
C ILE A 169 7.01 7.87 13.84
N THR A 170 7.80 8.70 13.16
CA THR A 170 8.99 9.33 13.75
C THR A 170 8.65 10.50 14.66
N GLU A 171 7.81 11.43 14.20
CA GLU A 171 7.50 12.67 14.91
C GLU A 171 6.28 12.57 15.85
N ARG A 172 5.48 11.50 15.77
CA ARG A 172 4.23 11.32 16.56
C ARG A 172 3.25 12.50 16.41
N THR A 173 3.14 13.05 15.22
CA THR A 173 2.23 14.17 14.89
C THR A 173 0.84 13.67 14.48
N ASN A 174 -0.08 14.60 14.21
CA ASN A 174 -1.39 14.25 13.65
C ASN A 174 -1.27 13.83 12.17
N PRO A 175 -2.13 12.93 11.65
CA PRO A 175 -2.11 12.48 10.26
C PRO A 175 -2.06 13.62 9.23
N PHE A 176 -2.94 14.61 9.37
CA PHE A 176 -3.00 15.75 8.46
C PHE A 176 -1.75 16.63 8.50
N SER A 177 -1.15 16.79 9.69
CA SER A 177 0.12 17.51 9.84
C SER A 177 1.26 16.76 9.15
N ALA A 178 1.29 15.43 9.28
CA ALA A 178 2.28 14.58 8.60
C ALA A 178 2.13 14.65 7.07
N MET A 179 0.90 14.70 6.54
CA MET A 179 0.65 14.89 5.10
C MET A 179 1.17 16.24 4.61
N GLY A 180 0.89 17.34 5.32
CA GLY A 180 1.35 18.67 4.94
C GLY A 180 2.88 18.79 4.96
N LYS A 181 3.56 18.18 5.94
CA LYS A 181 5.02 18.10 5.98
C LYS A 181 5.59 17.25 4.86
N SER A 182 5.00 16.06 4.64
CA SER A 182 5.36 15.16 3.55
C SER A 182 5.30 15.88 2.22
N TRP A 183 4.25 16.66 1.98
CA TRP A 183 4.09 17.42 0.75
C TRP A 183 5.29 18.33 0.51
N LYS A 184 5.61 19.21 1.46
CA LYS A 184 6.72 20.17 1.31
C LYS A 184 8.06 19.44 1.08
N MET A 185 8.33 18.39 1.85
CA MET A 185 9.61 17.66 1.78
C MET A 185 9.75 16.81 0.52
N ALA A 186 8.68 16.11 0.11
CA ALA A 186 8.68 15.24 -1.05
C ALA A 186 8.73 16.03 -2.36
N TYR A 187 8.04 17.18 -2.44
CA TYR A 187 8.13 18.06 -3.61
C TYR A 187 9.49 18.73 -3.75
N ALA A 188 10.13 19.12 -2.65
CA ALA A 188 11.50 19.63 -2.72
C ALA A 188 12.49 18.60 -3.30
N ASN A 189 12.20 17.30 -3.11
CA ASN A 189 13.04 16.19 -3.53
C ASN A 189 12.36 15.28 -4.58
N TRP A 190 11.45 15.83 -5.39
CA TRP A 190 10.56 15.06 -6.27
C TRP A 190 11.32 14.16 -7.26
N ARG A 191 12.50 14.59 -7.72
CA ARG A 191 13.34 13.84 -8.67
C ARG A 191 13.82 12.49 -8.12
N VAL A 192 13.93 12.37 -6.80
CA VAL A 192 14.36 11.14 -6.13
C VAL A 192 13.15 10.27 -5.75
N ALA A 193 12.03 10.89 -5.35
CA ALA A 193 10.81 10.17 -5.00
C ALA A 193 10.08 9.57 -6.23
N LEU A 194 10.01 10.31 -7.33
CA LEU A 194 9.28 9.92 -8.55
C LEU A 194 9.73 8.58 -9.14
N PRO A 195 11.03 8.30 -9.40
CA PRO A 195 11.43 7.03 -10.00
C PRO A 195 11.07 5.84 -9.12
N MET A 196 11.15 5.98 -7.79
CA MET A 196 10.77 4.91 -6.87
C MET A 196 9.27 4.60 -6.93
N ILE A 197 8.42 5.63 -7.01
CA ILE A 197 6.97 5.45 -7.14
C ILE A 197 6.63 4.77 -8.47
N LEU A 198 7.26 5.19 -9.57
CA LEU A 198 7.05 4.57 -10.88
C LEU A 198 7.48 3.11 -10.89
N ILE A 199 8.64 2.77 -10.30
CA ILE A 199 9.10 1.39 -10.16
C ILE A 199 8.12 0.56 -9.33
N TRP A 200 7.63 1.12 -8.21
CA TRP A 200 6.63 0.46 -7.37
C TRP A 200 5.34 0.19 -8.14
N MET A 201 4.77 1.19 -8.82
CA MET A 201 3.56 1.02 -9.65
C MET A 201 3.77 0.00 -10.78
N ALA A 202 4.90 0.06 -11.48
CA ALA A 202 5.23 -0.89 -12.55
C ALA A 202 5.33 -2.32 -12.01
N ALA A 203 5.93 -2.52 -10.83
CA ALA A 203 6.00 -3.82 -10.19
C ALA A 203 4.62 -4.37 -9.84
N GLN A 204 3.70 -3.53 -9.33
CA GLN A 204 2.32 -3.95 -9.07
C GLN A 204 1.61 -4.42 -10.33
N MET A 205 1.71 -3.65 -11.42
CA MET A 205 1.11 -4.02 -12.70
C MET A 205 1.70 -5.33 -13.25
N LEU A 206 3.02 -5.50 -13.15
CA LEU A 206 3.70 -6.71 -13.60
C LEU A 206 3.25 -7.94 -12.79
N ILE A 207 3.15 -7.81 -11.46
CA ILE A 207 2.62 -8.85 -10.58
C ILE A 207 1.19 -9.23 -11.02
N SER A 208 0.31 -8.25 -11.21
CA SER A 208 -1.07 -8.50 -11.65
C SER A 208 -1.14 -9.22 -13.01
N LEU A 209 -0.30 -8.84 -13.98
CA LEU A 209 -0.26 -9.48 -15.29
C LEU A 209 0.25 -10.93 -15.25
N LEU A 210 1.27 -11.20 -14.43
CA LEU A 210 1.80 -12.56 -14.29
C LEU A 210 0.81 -13.50 -13.62
N LEU A 211 0.12 -13.02 -12.58
CA LEU A 211 -0.84 -13.81 -11.82
C LEU A 211 -2.19 -13.96 -12.53
N GLY A 212 -2.59 -13.00 -13.36
CA GLY A 212 -3.84 -13.03 -14.11
C GLY A 212 -3.96 -14.18 -15.12
N ASN A 213 -2.82 -14.75 -15.56
CA ASN A 213 -2.78 -15.87 -16.50
C ASN A 213 -2.78 -17.26 -15.83
N LEU A 214 -2.78 -17.32 -14.49
CA LEU A 214 -2.70 -18.58 -13.76
C LEU A 214 -4.11 -19.11 -13.45
N ASN A 215 -4.41 -20.32 -13.91
CA ASN A 215 -5.67 -21.02 -13.58
C ASN A 215 -5.53 -21.78 -12.26
N MET A 216 -5.35 -21.06 -11.15
CA MET A 216 -5.31 -21.60 -9.78
C MET A 216 -6.50 -21.10 -8.96
N ASN A 217 -6.70 -21.67 -7.75
CA ASN A 217 -7.72 -21.20 -6.82
C ASN A 217 -7.50 -19.70 -6.49
N HIS A 218 -8.56 -18.89 -6.58
CA HIS A 218 -8.53 -17.45 -6.34
C HIS A 218 -7.94 -17.05 -4.99
N ILE A 219 -8.10 -17.87 -3.94
CA ILE A 219 -7.51 -17.61 -2.61
C ILE A 219 -5.98 -17.71 -2.67
N VAL A 220 -5.45 -18.71 -3.39
CA VAL A 220 -4.00 -18.92 -3.52
C VAL A 220 -3.38 -17.82 -4.37
N ILE A 221 -4.00 -17.48 -5.50
CA ILE A 221 -3.55 -16.39 -6.39
C ILE A 221 -3.49 -15.08 -5.61
N ASN A 222 -4.54 -14.75 -4.85
CA ASN A 222 -4.56 -13.51 -4.09
C ASN A 222 -3.58 -13.53 -2.91
N GLY A 223 -3.37 -14.67 -2.26
CA GLY A 223 -2.34 -14.83 -1.24
C GLY A 223 -0.93 -14.54 -1.77
N ILE A 224 -0.59 -15.11 -2.95
CA ILE A 224 0.69 -14.85 -3.61
C ILE A 224 0.78 -13.37 -4.05
N SER A 225 -0.30 -12.83 -4.58
CA SER A 225 -0.39 -11.41 -4.98
C SER A 225 -0.13 -10.49 -3.78
N PHE A 226 -0.77 -10.73 -2.64
CA PHE A 226 -0.55 -9.97 -1.42
C PHE A 226 0.90 -10.10 -0.93
N LEU A 227 1.47 -11.30 -0.95
CA LEU A 227 2.85 -11.53 -0.55
C LEU A 227 3.83 -10.71 -1.39
N LEU A 228 3.74 -10.83 -2.72
CA LEU A 228 4.63 -10.12 -3.64
C LEU A 228 4.45 -8.59 -3.51
N ASN A 229 3.21 -8.11 -3.47
CA ASN A 229 2.93 -6.69 -3.28
C ASN A 229 3.49 -6.17 -1.95
N ASN A 230 3.36 -6.94 -0.87
CA ASN A 230 3.89 -6.57 0.44
C ASN A 230 5.42 -6.55 0.48
N VAL A 231 6.10 -7.46 -0.24
CA VAL A 231 7.56 -7.42 -0.38
C VAL A 231 8.01 -6.14 -1.08
N VAL A 232 7.40 -5.81 -2.23
CA VAL A 232 7.75 -4.61 -3.00
C VAL A 232 7.44 -3.35 -2.17
N ALA A 233 6.28 -3.32 -1.49
CA ALA A 233 5.91 -2.21 -0.62
C ALA A 233 6.85 -2.06 0.58
N ALA A 234 7.29 -3.15 1.22
CA ALA A 234 8.29 -3.09 2.29
C ALA A 234 9.60 -2.45 1.82
N PHE A 235 10.06 -2.82 0.63
CA PHE A 235 11.25 -2.23 0.03
C PHE A 235 11.06 -0.73 -0.26
N ALA A 236 9.90 -0.34 -0.82
CA ALA A 236 9.55 1.06 -1.03
C ALA A 236 9.52 1.87 0.28
N LEU A 237 8.98 1.31 1.35
CA LEU A 237 8.93 1.96 2.67
C LEU A 237 10.33 2.18 3.25
N ILE A 238 11.23 1.20 3.12
CA ILE A 238 12.64 1.35 3.54
C ILE A 238 13.29 2.51 2.79
N TYR A 239 13.08 2.57 1.48
CA TYR A 239 13.61 3.64 0.64
C TYR A 239 13.10 5.01 1.09
N PHE A 240 11.78 5.18 1.24
CA PHE A 240 11.18 6.45 1.66
C PHE A 240 11.58 6.85 3.07
N TYR A 241 11.71 5.89 3.99
CA TYR A 241 12.18 6.18 5.35
C TYR A 241 13.63 6.68 5.35
N ARG A 242 14.51 6.05 4.58
CA ARG A 242 15.90 6.49 4.44
C ARG A 242 16.00 7.85 3.77
N LEU A 243 15.19 8.08 2.74
CA LEU A 243 15.07 9.39 2.10
C LEU A 243 14.66 10.46 3.12
N TYR A 244 13.64 10.18 3.93
CA TYR A 244 13.18 11.07 5.00
C TYR A 244 14.30 11.39 6.01
N MET A 245 15.05 10.38 6.46
CA MET A 245 16.17 10.57 7.40
C MET A 245 17.30 11.41 6.80
N LEU A 246 17.58 11.27 5.50
CA LEU A 246 18.60 12.09 4.81
C LEU A 246 18.14 13.53 4.59
N ILE A 247 16.86 13.73 4.28
CA ILE A 247 16.28 15.08 4.13
C ILE A 247 16.28 15.81 5.47
N THR A 248 15.93 15.14 6.56
CA THR A 248 15.87 15.75 7.91
C THR A 248 17.26 16.07 8.48
N LYS A 249 18.33 15.40 8.00
CA LYS A 249 19.71 15.66 8.44
C LYS A 249 20.40 16.81 7.70
N ASN A 250 19.87 17.25 6.56
CA ASN A 250 20.36 18.39 5.78
C ASN A 250 19.57 19.65 6.12
#